data_AF-A0A0J1LQ46-F1
#
_entry.id   AF-A0A0J1LQ46-F1
#
_cell.length_a   1.000
_cell.length_b   1.000
_cell.length_c   1.000
_cell.angle_alpha   90.00
_cell.angle_beta   90.00
_cell.angle_gamma   90.00
#
_symmetry.space_group_name_H-M   'P 1'
#
loop_
_entity.id
_entity.type
_entity.pdbx_description
1 polymer ?
#
loop_
_entity_poly.entity_id
_entity_poly.type
_entity_poly.pdbx_seq_one_letter_code
_entity_poly.pdbx_strand_id
1 'polypeptide(L)'
;MVSWKQLIESLDKHLDHEDIDEMRLLIYGSTERRINSLKREFDNLNTGSFDNEKYDVDIDGYKDHLIDLMVNANNIKSLADELSIMALFKSVELKISRVIDNKFKDNGKRTFYGKLKFISGDDDVDKLDGYIAYNELRLINNALKHEGMVSKELATAYPLWIEGEKLEHLDTTYARLLPHVKYFVSETVSKIYYLSA
;
A
#
# COMPACT_ATOMS: atom_id res chain seq x y z
N MET A 1 1.81 30.93 22.33
CA MET A 1 3.15 30.78 21.71
C MET A 1 3.44 29.30 21.69
N VAL A 2 3.52 28.67 20.51
CA VAL A 2 3.73 27.20 20.39
C VAL A 2 5.18 26.91 20.79
N SER A 3 5.39 25.98 21.72
CA SER A 3 6.75 25.61 22.14
C SER A 3 7.43 24.72 21.10
N TRP A 4 8.76 24.76 21.03
CA TRP A 4 9.54 23.86 20.15
C TRP A 4 9.21 22.37 20.36
N LYS A 5 8.92 21.96 21.60
CA LYS A 5 8.50 20.58 21.92
C LYS A 5 7.19 20.20 21.21
N GLN A 6 6.21 21.11 21.19
CA GLN A 6 4.93 20.91 20.51
C GLN A 6 5.08 20.87 18.99
N LEU A 7 6.00 21.67 18.43
CA LEU A 7 6.30 21.61 16.99
C LEU A 7 6.90 20.26 16.58
N ILE A 8 7.90 19.78 17.33
CA ILE A 8 8.55 18.48 17.03
C ILE A 8 7.52 17.34 17.19
N GLU A 9 6.71 17.37 18.25
CA GLU A 9 5.63 16.39 18.42
C GLU A 9 4.66 16.38 17.24
N SER A 10 4.22 17.55 16.77
CA SER A 10 3.34 17.65 15.61
C SER A 10 3.97 17.08 14.33
N LEU A 11 5.28 17.25 14.14
CA LEU A 11 6.01 16.70 13.00
C LEU A 11 6.15 15.17 13.12
N ASP A 12 6.44 14.66 14.31
CA ASP A 12 6.55 13.22 14.55
C ASP A 12 5.20 12.49 14.37
N LYS A 13 4.07 13.16 14.65
CA LYS A 13 2.72 12.62 14.41
C LYS A 13 2.35 12.51 12.93
N HIS A 14 3.03 13.26 12.06
CA HIS A 14 2.75 13.25 10.64
C HIS A 14 3.38 12.01 10.00
N LEU A 15 2.57 11.18 9.34
CA LEU A 15 3.01 10.06 8.52
C LEU A 15 3.14 10.53 7.08
N ASP A 16 4.37 10.57 6.57
CA ASP A 16 4.68 10.93 5.20
C ASP A 16 4.21 9.80 4.26
N HIS A 17 3.38 10.14 3.27
CA HIS A 17 2.82 9.20 2.27
C HIS A 17 2.79 9.77 0.84
N GLU A 18 3.21 11.01 0.68
CA GLU A 18 3.13 11.79 -0.56
C GLU A 18 3.90 11.11 -1.70
N ASP A 19 5.07 10.54 -1.40
CA ASP A 19 5.88 9.79 -2.38
C ASP A 19 5.15 8.52 -2.87
N ILE A 20 4.35 7.88 -2.01
CA ILE A 20 3.55 6.70 -2.37
C ILE A 20 2.42 7.14 -3.32
N ASP A 21 1.74 8.24 -3.00
CA ASP A 21 0.67 8.78 -3.82
C ASP A 21 1.18 9.26 -5.18
N GLU A 22 2.35 9.92 -5.22
CA GLU A 22 3.00 10.33 -6.47
C GLU A 22 3.36 9.13 -7.34
N MET A 23 3.96 8.08 -6.75
CA MET A 23 4.24 6.82 -7.45
C MET A 23 2.97 6.25 -8.09
N ARG A 24 1.88 6.15 -7.33
CA ARG A 24 0.59 5.65 -7.83
C ARG A 24 0.08 6.49 -8.99
N LEU A 25 0.10 7.82 -8.86
CA LEU A 25 -0.37 8.74 -9.88
C LEU A 25 0.44 8.61 -11.19
N LEU A 26 1.76 8.50 -11.09
CA LEU A 26 2.65 8.35 -12.25
C LEU A 26 2.41 7.01 -12.97
N ILE A 27 2.31 5.91 -12.22
CA ILE A 27 2.06 4.58 -12.79
C ILE A 27 0.67 4.51 -13.42
N TYR A 28 -0.36 5.00 -12.73
CA TYR A 28 -1.73 5.00 -13.25
C TYR A 28 -1.83 5.82 -14.53
N GLY A 29 -1.30 7.05 -14.52
CA GLY A 29 -1.33 7.92 -15.70
C GLY A 29 -0.57 7.32 -16.89
N SER A 30 0.60 6.70 -16.66
CA SER A 30 1.39 6.09 -17.73
C SER A 30 0.74 4.83 -18.31
N THR A 31 0.23 3.93 -17.47
CA THR A 31 -0.44 2.69 -17.89
C THR A 31 -1.76 2.98 -18.60
N GLU A 32 -2.55 3.97 -18.15
CA GLU A 32 -3.77 4.37 -18.85
C GLU A 32 -3.50 4.94 -20.23
N ARG A 33 -2.48 5.79 -20.37
CA ARG A 33 -2.06 6.30 -21.68
C ARG A 33 -1.66 5.15 -22.60
N ARG A 34 -0.93 4.16 -22.08
CA ARG A 34 -0.51 2.97 -22.85
C ARG A 34 -1.71 2.12 -23.27
N ILE A 35 -2.61 1.79 -22.36
CA ILE A 35 -3.83 1.01 -22.64
C ILE A 35 -4.68 1.72 -23.67
N ASN A 36 -4.93 3.03 -23.51
CA ASN A 36 -5.71 3.81 -24.47
C ASN A 36 -5.04 3.86 -25.86
N SER A 37 -3.71 3.89 -25.92
CA SER A 37 -2.99 3.82 -27.19
C SER A 37 -3.15 2.46 -27.86
N LEU A 38 -2.95 1.37 -27.12
CA LEU A 38 -3.08 0.00 -27.62
C LEU A 38 -4.51 -0.31 -28.05
N LYS A 39 -5.50 0.17 -27.31
CA LYS A 39 -6.91 0.02 -27.65
C LYS A 39 -7.26 0.73 -28.95
N ARG A 40 -6.78 1.97 -29.14
CA ARG A 40 -6.96 2.68 -30.42
C ARG A 40 -6.30 1.95 -31.58
N GLU A 41 -5.13 1.36 -31.35
CA GLU A 41 -4.46 0.57 -32.37
C GLU A 41 -5.26 -0.69 -32.72
N PHE A 42 -5.74 -1.40 -31.70
CA PHE A 42 -6.61 -2.57 -31.84
C PHE A 42 -7.89 -2.23 -32.64
N ASP A 43 -8.57 -1.15 -32.27
CA ASP A 43 -9.83 -0.71 -32.88
C ASP A 43 -9.66 -0.27 -34.34
N ASN A 44 -8.46 0.21 -34.72
CA ASN A 44 -8.17 0.71 -36.07
C ASN A 44 -7.58 -0.36 -37.01
N LEU A 45 -7.31 -1.58 -36.53
CA LEU A 45 -6.80 -2.67 -37.36
C LEU A 45 -7.82 -3.10 -38.42
N ASN A 46 -7.50 -2.86 -39.69
CA ASN A 46 -8.26 -3.36 -40.83
C ASN A 46 -7.35 -4.14 -41.80
N THR A 47 -7.96 -5.01 -42.61
CA THR A 47 -7.26 -5.83 -43.62
C THR A 47 -6.50 -4.99 -44.66
N GLY A 48 -6.90 -3.74 -44.88
CA GLY A 48 -6.21 -2.79 -45.78
C GLY A 48 -4.99 -2.10 -45.17
N SER A 49 -4.67 -2.34 -43.90
CA SER A 49 -3.51 -1.74 -43.21
C SER A 49 -2.19 -2.46 -43.54
N PHE A 50 -2.24 -3.56 -44.30
CA PHE A 50 -1.09 -4.38 -44.64
C PHE A 50 -0.91 -4.45 -46.16
N ASP A 51 0.14 -3.80 -46.65
CA ASP A 51 0.44 -3.58 -48.08
C ASP A 51 0.95 -4.82 -48.85
N ASN A 52 0.79 -6.03 -48.32
CA ASN A 52 1.38 -7.23 -48.95
C ASN A 52 0.41 -8.41 -49.02
N GLU A 53 -0.14 -8.66 -50.20
CA GLU A 53 -0.81 -9.92 -50.60
C GLU A 53 0.11 -11.16 -50.48
N LYS A 54 1.40 -10.97 -50.22
CA LYS A 54 2.42 -12.03 -50.23
C LYS A 54 2.62 -12.72 -48.88
N TYR A 55 2.12 -12.15 -47.80
CA TYR A 55 2.14 -12.74 -46.47
C TYR A 55 0.70 -12.76 -45.97
N ASP A 56 0.20 -13.94 -45.63
CA ASP A 56 -1.07 -14.07 -44.92
C ASP A 56 -0.86 -13.44 -43.54
N VAL A 57 -1.10 -12.14 -43.44
CA VAL A 57 -0.87 -11.40 -42.20
C VAL A 57 -1.90 -11.90 -41.21
N ASP A 58 -1.40 -12.58 -40.17
CA ASP A 58 -2.21 -13.03 -39.05
C ASP A 58 -2.65 -11.82 -38.21
N ILE A 59 -3.69 -11.15 -38.68
CA ILE A 59 -4.32 -10.00 -38.01
C ILE A 59 -4.85 -10.40 -36.64
N ASP A 60 -5.34 -11.63 -36.52
CA ASP A 60 -5.87 -12.15 -35.26
C ASP A 60 -4.73 -12.38 -34.26
N GLY A 61 -3.61 -12.96 -34.70
CA GLY A 61 -2.39 -13.07 -33.88
C GLY A 61 -1.84 -11.70 -33.43
N TYR A 62 -1.92 -10.68 -34.29
CA TYR A 62 -1.52 -9.33 -33.87
C TYR A 62 -2.50 -8.71 -32.85
N LYS A 63 -3.80 -8.93 -33.03
CA LYS A 63 -4.83 -8.51 -32.06
C LYS A 63 -4.62 -9.16 -30.70
N ASP A 64 -4.35 -10.46 -30.67
CA ASP A 64 -4.04 -11.19 -29.44
C ASP A 64 -2.80 -10.60 -28.75
N HIS A 65 -1.75 -10.27 -29.51
CA HIS A 65 -0.58 -9.59 -28.98
C HIS A 65 -0.92 -8.22 -28.33
N LEU A 66 -1.77 -7.41 -28.96
CA LEU A 66 -2.21 -6.14 -28.37
C LEU A 66 -3.01 -6.33 -27.09
N ILE A 67 -3.85 -7.37 -27.02
CA ILE A 67 -4.58 -7.76 -25.81
C ILE A 67 -3.61 -8.12 -24.69
N ASP A 68 -2.59 -8.95 -24.97
CA ASP A 68 -1.57 -9.30 -23.99
C ASP A 68 -0.82 -8.06 -23.46
N LEU A 69 -0.50 -7.11 -24.34
CA LEU A 69 0.13 -5.86 -23.93
C LEU A 69 -0.79 -5.01 -23.02
N MET A 70 -2.10 -4.99 -23.28
CA MET A 70 -3.08 -4.31 -22.44
C MET A 70 -3.21 -4.99 -21.07
N VAL A 71 -3.26 -6.33 -21.04
CA VAL A 71 -3.27 -7.13 -19.80
C VAL A 71 -2.00 -6.85 -18.98
N ASN A 72 -0.83 -6.84 -19.62
CA ASN A 72 0.44 -6.53 -18.96
C ASN A 72 0.45 -5.11 -18.37
N ALA A 73 -0.10 -4.13 -19.08
CA ALA A 73 -0.22 -2.77 -18.55
C ALA A 73 -1.14 -2.68 -17.32
N ASN A 74 -2.23 -3.47 -17.29
CA ASN A 74 -3.08 -3.59 -16.10
C ASN A 74 -2.37 -4.32 -14.95
N ASN A 75 -1.60 -5.37 -15.22
CA ASN A 75 -0.81 -6.06 -14.20
C ASN A 75 0.20 -5.12 -13.51
N ILE A 76 0.77 -4.16 -14.26
CA ILE A 76 1.64 -3.13 -13.70
C ILE A 76 0.87 -2.23 -12.70
N LYS A 77 -0.41 -1.91 -12.97
CA LYS A 77 -1.24 -1.17 -12.01
C LYS A 77 -1.45 -1.98 -10.73
N SER A 78 -1.84 -3.25 -10.84
CA SER A 78 -2.03 -4.13 -9.69
C SER A 78 -0.76 -4.22 -8.84
N LEU A 79 0.41 -4.36 -9.47
CA LEU A 79 1.69 -4.37 -8.77
C LEU A 79 1.95 -3.05 -8.02
N ALA A 80 1.59 -1.91 -8.61
CA ALA A 80 1.71 -0.62 -7.94
C ALA A 80 0.83 -0.51 -6.69
N ASP A 81 -0.37 -1.11 -6.72
CA ASP A 81 -1.26 -1.13 -5.56
C ASP A 81 -0.70 -2.02 -4.44
N GLU A 82 -0.16 -3.19 -4.77
CA GLU A 82 0.54 -4.05 -3.82
C GLU A 82 1.72 -3.33 -3.16
N LEU A 83 2.56 -2.68 -3.99
CA LEU A 83 3.70 -1.89 -3.52
C LEU A 83 3.26 -0.75 -2.60
N SER A 84 2.13 -0.12 -2.89
CA SER A 84 1.59 0.99 -2.08
C SER A 84 1.19 0.54 -0.68
N ILE A 85 0.56 -0.63 -0.57
CA ILE A 85 0.23 -1.26 0.72
C ILE A 85 1.50 -1.61 1.51
N MET A 86 2.48 -2.26 0.86
CA MET A 86 3.75 -2.62 1.48
C MET A 86 4.53 -1.39 1.96
N ALA A 87 4.57 -0.34 1.13
CA ALA A 87 5.22 0.92 1.45
C ALA A 87 4.55 1.61 2.64
N LEU A 88 3.22 1.71 2.65
CA LEU A 88 2.48 2.30 3.77
C LEU A 88 2.75 1.55 5.08
N PHE A 89 2.68 0.21 5.05
CA PHE A 89 3.01 -0.61 6.20
C PHE A 89 4.41 -0.29 6.71
N LYS A 90 5.40 -0.21 5.81
CA LYS A 90 6.78 0.03 6.20
C LYS A 90 7.00 1.44 6.75
N SER A 91 6.34 2.45 6.17
CA SER A 91 6.40 3.84 6.65
C SER A 91 5.89 3.97 8.08
N VAL A 92 4.81 3.26 8.43
CA VAL A 92 4.28 3.21 9.81
C VAL A 92 5.31 2.63 10.78
N GLU A 93 5.88 1.45 10.45
CA GLU A 93 6.87 0.79 11.30
C GLU A 93 8.09 1.70 11.54
N LEU A 94 8.60 2.31 10.48
CA LEU A 94 9.77 3.17 10.52
C LEU A 94 9.51 4.45 11.30
N LYS A 95 8.37 5.12 11.08
CA LYS A 95 8.00 6.36 11.78
C LYS A 95 7.91 6.11 13.29
N ILE A 96 7.09 5.16 13.72
CA ILE A 96 6.91 4.86 15.15
C ILE A 96 8.24 4.38 15.77
N SER A 97 8.97 3.50 15.09
CA SER A 97 10.28 3.04 15.58
C SER A 97 11.25 4.19 15.80
N ARG A 98 11.37 5.11 14.84
CA ARG A 98 12.26 6.27 14.92
C ARG A 98 11.91 7.16 16.10
N VAL A 99 10.64 7.44 16.32
CA VAL A 99 10.18 8.28 17.45
C VAL A 99 10.50 7.59 18.78
N ILE A 100 10.25 6.29 18.91
CA ILE A 100 10.61 5.51 20.10
C ILE A 100 12.13 5.54 20.35
N ASP A 101 12.93 5.27 19.33
CA ASP A 101 14.39 5.18 19.47
C ASP A 101 15.01 6.55 19.82
N ASN A 102 14.41 7.65 19.33
CA ASN A 102 14.83 9.01 19.67
C ASN A 102 14.46 9.40 21.12
N LYS A 103 13.32 8.92 21.63
CA LYS A 103 12.83 9.27 22.98
C LYS A 103 13.39 8.36 24.07
N PHE A 104 13.75 7.11 23.75
CA PHE A 104 14.14 6.11 24.72
C PHE A 104 15.49 5.48 24.34
N LYS A 105 16.51 5.74 25.17
CA LYS A 105 17.93 5.42 24.90
C LYS A 105 18.27 3.93 24.74
N ASP A 106 17.38 2.99 25.10
CA ASP A 106 17.68 1.54 25.13
C ASP A 106 16.64 0.68 24.38
N ASN A 107 15.88 1.28 23.45
CA ASN A 107 14.81 0.57 22.73
C ASN A 107 15.21 0.06 21.33
N GLY A 108 16.40 0.39 20.84
CA GLY A 108 16.83 0.10 19.46
C GLY A 108 16.96 -1.39 19.08
N LYS A 109 16.97 -2.32 20.05
CA LYS A 109 17.07 -3.78 19.80
C LYS A 109 15.72 -4.50 19.73
N ARG A 110 14.61 -3.83 20.01
CA ARG A 110 13.29 -4.48 20.05
C ARG A 110 12.70 -4.61 18.64
N THR A 111 12.02 -5.72 18.39
CA THR A 111 11.15 -5.87 17.21
C THR A 111 10.06 -4.80 17.23
N PHE A 112 9.45 -4.50 16.08
CA PHE A 112 8.38 -3.48 16.03
C PHE A 112 7.24 -3.79 17.02
N TYR A 113 6.77 -5.04 17.05
CA TYR A 113 5.77 -5.47 18.04
C TYR A 113 6.26 -5.32 19.49
N GLY A 114 7.53 -5.63 19.76
CA GLY A 114 8.14 -5.39 21.07
C GLY A 114 8.21 -3.91 21.46
N LYS A 115 8.37 -3.02 20.49
CA LYS A 115 8.28 -1.57 20.68
C LYS A 115 6.85 -1.14 20.97
N LEU A 116 5.86 -1.65 20.23
CA LEU A 116 4.44 -1.37 20.52
C LEU A 116 4.05 -1.85 21.93
N LYS A 117 4.48 -3.06 22.33
CA LYS A 117 4.24 -3.59 23.67
C LYS A 117 4.84 -2.72 24.77
N PHE A 118 6.01 -2.14 24.52
CA PHE A 118 6.61 -1.19 25.45
C PHE A 118 5.78 0.08 25.61
N ILE A 119 5.20 0.59 24.52
CA ILE A 119 4.36 1.79 24.54
C ILE A 119 2.96 1.49 25.08
N SER A 120 2.42 0.29 24.87
CA SER A 120 1.13 -0.10 25.45
C SER A 120 1.22 -0.30 26.96
N GLY A 121 2.39 -0.69 27.49
CA GLY A 121 2.61 -0.86 28.93
C GLY A 121 1.91 -2.11 29.44
N ASP A 122 1.04 -1.95 30.43
CA ASP A 122 0.18 -3.02 30.95
C ASP A 122 -1.05 -3.29 30.05
N ASP A 123 -1.34 -2.38 29.12
CA ASP A 123 -2.38 -2.60 28.12
C ASP A 123 -1.88 -3.54 27.03
N ASP A 124 -2.81 -4.32 26.48
CA ASP A 124 -2.58 -5.09 25.27
C ASP A 124 -2.37 -4.14 24.07
N VAL A 125 -1.50 -4.54 23.14
CA VAL A 125 -1.16 -3.74 21.94
C VAL A 125 -2.40 -3.46 21.08
N ASP A 126 -3.39 -4.36 21.12
CA ASP A 126 -4.64 -4.24 20.37
C ASP A 126 -5.58 -3.15 20.89
N LYS A 127 -5.31 -2.61 22.09
CA LYS A 127 -6.04 -1.48 22.68
C LYS A 127 -5.45 -0.12 22.29
N LEU A 128 -4.35 -0.08 21.54
CA LEU A 128 -3.84 1.20 21.03
C LEU A 128 -4.84 1.82 20.04
N ASP A 129 -5.08 3.11 20.17
CA ASP A 129 -6.01 3.83 19.31
C ASP A 129 -5.60 3.71 17.83
N GLY A 130 -6.55 3.30 16.99
CA GLY A 130 -6.30 3.06 15.57
C GLY A 130 -5.60 1.72 15.25
N TYR A 131 -5.29 0.89 16.25
CA TYR A 131 -4.60 -0.39 16.03
C TYR A 131 -5.34 -1.30 15.05
N ILE A 132 -6.67 -1.28 15.04
CA ILE A 132 -7.49 -2.06 14.11
C ILE A 132 -7.08 -1.80 12.65
N ALA A 133 -6.91 -0.55 12.24
CA ALA A 133 -6.50 -0.25 10.87
C ALA A 133 -5.05 -0.65 10.57
N TYR A 134 -4.14 -0.46 11.53
CA TYR A 134 -2.76 -0.92 11.41
C TYR A 134 -2.67 -2.45 11.32
N ASN A 135 -3.47 -3.17 12.11
CA ASN A 135 -3.48 -4.62 12.12
C ASN A 135 -4.08 -5.17 10.82
N GLU A 136 -5.11 -4.54 10.27
CA GLU A 136 -5.60 -4.86 8.92
C GLU A 136 -4.48 -4.70 7.88
N LEU A 137 -3.81 -3.55 7.88
CA LEU A 137 -2.68 -3.27 6.99
C LEU A 137 -1.54 -4.30 7.14
N ARG A 138 -1.18 -4.68 8.38
CA ARG A 138 -0.18 -5.71 8.69
C ARG A 138 -0.56 -7.04 8.07
N LEU A 139 -1.81 -7.47 8.21
CA LEU A 139 -2.30 -8.75 7.72
C LEU A 139 -2.36 -8.80 6.19
N ILE A 140 -2.80 -7.71 5.54
CA ILE A 140 -2.76 -7.59 4.07
C ILE A 140 -1.30 -7.67 3.58
N ASN A 141 -0.38 -6.91 4.18
CA ASN A 141 1.03 -6.95 3.83
C ASN A 141 1.66 -8.34 4.04
N ASN A 142 1.24 -9.09 5.06
CA ASN A 142 1.68 -10.47 5.25
C ASN A 142 1.14 -11.40 4.15
N ALA A 143 -0.13 -11.27 3.79
CA ALA A 143 -0.73 -12.03 2.70
C ALA A 143 -0.03 -11.75 1.34
N LEU A 144 0.29 -10.49 1.05
CA LEU A 144 1.05 -10.08 -0.15
C LEU A 144 2.45 -10.71 -0.21
N LYS A 145 3.14 -10.88 0.92
CA LYS A 145 4.49 -11.48 0.96
C LYS A 145 4.53 -12.98 0.68
N HIS A 146 3.40 -13.68 0.82
CA HIS A 146 3.34 -15.13 0.67
C HIS A 146 2.76 -15.52 -0.68
N GLU A 147 1.47 -15.30 -0.89
CA GLU A 147 0.76 -15.82 -2.07
C GLU A 147 -0.20 -14.79 -2.69
N GLY A 148 -0.33 -13.60 -2.09
CA GLY A 148 -1.32 -12.62 -2.53
C GLY A 148 -2.76 -13.08 -2.28
N MET A 149 -2.97 -14.02 -1.36
CA MET A 149 -4.27 -14.59 -1.02
C MET A 149 -4.68 -14.18 0.40
N VAL A 150 -5.98 -13.96 0.61
CA VAL A 150 -6.55 -13.63 1.92
C VAL A 150 -6.30 -14.79 2.88
N SER A 151 -5.56 -14.51 3.96
CA SER A 151 -5.29 -15.48 5.00
C SER A 151 -6.50 -15.68 5.93
N LYS A 152 -6.56 -16.84 6.58
CA LYS A 152 -7.54 -17.10 7.64
C LYS A 152 -7.53 -16.04 8.75
N GLU A 153 -6.34 -15.56 9.14
CA GLU A 153 -6.19 -14.53 10.17
C GLU A 153 -6.83 -13.21 9.72
N LEU A 154 -6.62 -12.81 8.46
CA LEU A 154 -7.22 -11.60 7.87
C LEU A 154 -8.74 -11.71 7.81
N ALA A 155 -9.27 -12.80 7.26
CA ALA A 155 -10.71 -13.02 7.13
C ALA A 155 -11.43 -13.12 8.49
N THR A 156 -10.78 -13.72 9.50
CA THR A 156 -11.34 -13.84 10.85
C THR A 156 -11.42 -12.47 11.54
N ALA A 157 -10.40 -11.63 11.38
CA ALA A 157 -10.33 -10.33 12.04
C ALA A 157 -11.14 -9.24 11.31
N TYR A 158 -11.34 -9.39 9.99
CA TYR A 158 -11.93 -8.35 9.13
C TYR A 158 -12.92 -8.98 8.13
N PRO A 159 -14.24 -8.88 8.38
CA PRO A 159 -15.28 -9.55 7.58
C PRO A 159 -15.38 -9.13 6.11
N LEU A 160 -14.69 -8.06 5.71
CA LEU A 160 -14.61 -7.64 4.31
C LEU A 160 -13.73 -8.57 3.47
N TRP A 161 -12.91 -9.41 4.10
CA TRP A 161 -11.99 -10.32 3.44
C TRP A 161 -12.48 -11.76 3.56
N ILE A 162 -12.45 -12.49 2.44
CA ILE A 162 -12.92 -13.88 2.36
C ILE A 162 -11.70 -14.80 2.24
N GLU A 163 -11.53 -15.74 3.17
CA GLU A 163 -10.40 -16.66 3.20
C GLU A 163 -10.21 -17.40 1.86
N GLY A 164 -8.98 -17.40 1.35
CA GLY A 164 -8.63 -18.10 0.11
C GLY A 164 -8.98 -17.34 -1.17
N GLU A 165 -9.56 -16.15 -1.10
CA GLU A 165 -9.69 -15.27 -2.26
C GLU A 165 -8.39 -14.53 -2.54
N LYS A 166 -8.19 -14.13 -3.79
CA LYS A 166 -7.07 -13.26 -4.17
C LYS A 166 -7.27 -11.88 -3.55
N LEU A 167 -6.19 -11.27 -3.10
CA LEU A 167 -6.19 -9.86 -2.71
C LEU A 167 -6.43 -8.99 -3.96
N GLU A 168 -7.63 -8.43 -4.04
CA GLU A 168 -8.04 -7.51 -5.10
C GLU A 168 -8.45 -6.15 -4.53
N HIS A 169 -8.66 -5.16 -5.40
CA HIS A 169 -9.09 -3.81 -5.03
C HIS A 169 -8.17 -3.12 -4.00
N LEU A 170 -6.86 -3.36 -4.11
CA LEU A 170 -5.86 -2.80 -3.20
C LEU A 170 -5.73 -1.28 -3.32
N ASP A 171 -6.11 -0.71 -4.47
CA ASP A 171 -6.21 0.72 -4.72
C ASP A 171 -7.22 1.42 -3.79
N THR A 172 -8.42 0.87 -3.68
CA THR A 172 -9.50 1.37 -2.82
C THR A 172 -9.21 1.03 -1.37
N THR A 173 -8.62 -0.14 -1.11
CA THR A 173 -8.17 -0.56 0.22
C THR A 173 -7.13 0.40 0.78
N TYR A 174 -6.14 0.80 -0.02
CA TYR A 174 -5.15 1.81 0.35
C TYR A 174 -5.83 3.14 0.74
N ALA A 175 -6.71 3.64 -0.13
CA ALA A 175 -7.40 4.92 0.09
C ALA A 175 -8.26 4.90 1.37
N ARG A 176 -8.91 3.76 1.65
CA ARG A 176 -9.69 3.55 2.86
C ARG A 176 -8.81 3.48 4.12
N LEU A 177 -7.71 2.73 4.07
CA LEU A 177 -6.86 2.49 5.24
C LEU A 177 -6.03 3.70 5.63
N LEU A 178 -5.52 4.46 4.65
CA LEU A 178 -4.61 5.58 4.86
C LEU A 178 -5.03 6.54 6.00
N PRO A 179 -6.25 7.14 6.03
CA PRO A 179 -6.63 8.07 7.09
C PRO A 179 -6.62 7.41 8.48
N HIS A 180 -7.03 6.15 8.59
CA HIS A 180 -7.08 5.43 9.87
C HIS A 180 -5.69 5.00 10.36
N VAL A 181 -4.80 4.68 9.42
CA VAL A 181 -3.39 4.38 9.71
C VAL A 181 -2.64 5.64 10.15
N LYS A 182 -2.94 6.81 9.54
CA LYS A 182 -2.42 8.10 10.02
C LYS A 182 -2.88 8.40 11.45
N TYR A 183 -4.14 8.09 11.77
CA TYR A 183 -4.65 8.20 13.14
C TYR A 183 -3.89 7.31 14.12
N PHE A 184 -3.66 6.03 13.78
CA PHE A 184 -2.84 5.12 14.59
C PHE A 184 -1.43 5.68 14.89
N VAL A 185 -0.75 6.22 13.88
CA VAL A 185 0.56 6.85 14.05
C VAL A 185 0.48 8.06 14.99
N SER A 186 -0.48 8.96 14.76
CA SER A 186 -0.69 10.14 15.59
C SER A 186 -0.90 9.80 17.06
N GLU A 187 -1.80 8.85 17.36
CA GLU A 187 -2.12 8.48 18.74
C GLU A 187 -0.97 7.70 19.40
N THR A 188 -0.32 6.80 18.67
CA THR A 188 0.86 6.10 19.19
C THR A 188 1.99 7.07 19.52
N VAL A 189 2.23 8.06 18.65
CA VAL A 189 3.23 9.12 18.91
C VAL A 189 2.82 10.00 20.08
N SER A 190 1.54 10.36 20.22
CA SER A 190 1.03 11.07 21.41
C SER A 190 1.36 10.30 22.69
N LYS A 191 1.10 8.98 22.72
CA LYS A 191 1.41 8.10 23.86
C LYS A 191 2.92 8.04 24.14
N ILE A 192 3.76 7.97 23.10
CA ILE A 192 5.23 8.03 23.24
C ILE A 192 5.69 9.34 23.90
N TYR A 193 5.12 10.47 23.48
CA TYR A 193 5.46 11.79 24.05
C TYR A 193 5.00 11.92 25.50
N TYR A 194 3.82 11.38 25.83
CA TYR A 194 3.32 11.32 27.20
C TYR A 194 4.24 10.48 28.11
N LEU A 195 4.69 9.31 27.65
CA LEU A 195 5.56 8.40 28.42
C LEU A 195 7.02 8.88 28.55
N SER A 196 7.45 9.83 27.73
CA SER A 196 8.83 10.38 27.74
C SER A 196 8.92 11.77 28.36
N ALA A 197 7.80 12.33 28.79
CA ALA A 197 7.73 13.60 29.52
C ALA A 197 8.09 13.41 31.00
#